data_AF-A0A354U6G5-F1
#
_entry.id   AF-A0A354U6G5-F1
#
_cell.length_a   1.000
_cell.length_b   1.000
_cell.length_c   1.000
_cell.angle_alpha   90.00
_cell.angle_beta   90.00
_cell.angle_gamma   90.00
#
_symmetry.space_group_name_H-M   'P 1'
#
loop_
_entity.id
_entity.type
_entity.pdbx_description
1 polymer ?
#
loop_
_entity_poly.entity_id
_entity_poly.type
_entity_poly.pdbx_seq_one_letter_code
_entity_poly.pdbx_strand_id
1 'polypeptide(L)'
;HFMLKEIFEQPESLSNTIRGRLNYNLNSAVLSGLGLTPHELAKISRIVIAACGTSLHAGMEGEYFFEDIAGIPAEVEQAAEFRYRNPIIDPDTLVLPISQSGETAD
;
A
#
# COMPACT_ATOMS: atom_id res chain seq x y z
N HIS A 1 2.40 29.73 1.98
CA HIS A 1 1.90 28.61 2.81
C HIS A 1 2.01 27.35 1.97
N PHE A 2 2.96 26.46 2.27
CA PHE A 2 3.19 25.22 1.51
C PHE A 2 2.02 24.24 1.63
N MET A 3 1.49 24.06 2.84
CA MET A 3 0.32 23.21 3.08
C MET A 3 -0.87 23.57 2.18
N LEU A 4 -1.19 24.86 2.04
CA LEU A 4 -2.30 25.29 1.18
C LEU A 4 -2.01 24.94 -0.29
N LYS A 5 -0.78 25.19 -0.76
CA LYS A 5 -0.36 24.82 -2.12
C LYS A 5 -0.53 23.30 -2.35
N GLU A 6 -0.06 22.47 -1.42
CA GLU A 6 -0.15 21.00 -1.52
C GLU A 6 -1.60 20.50 -1.58
N ILE A 7 -2.51 21.11 -0.80
CA ILE A 7 -3.95 20.80 -0.85
C ILE A 7 -4.51 21.09 -2.26
N PHE A 8 -4.16 22.23 -2.86
CA PHE A 8 -4.62 22.59 -4.20
C PHE A 8 -3.95 21.77 -5.32
N GLU A 9 -2.77 21.20 -5.08
CA GLU A 9 -2.05 20.35 -6.02
C GLU A 9 -2.50 18.87 -6.00
N GLN A 10 -3.43 18.49 -5.13
CA GLN A 10 -3.94 17.11 -5.03
C GLN A 10 -4.46 16.53 -6.36
N PRO A 11 -5.22 17.27 -7.21
CA PRO A 11 -5.69 16.73 -8.49
C PRO A 11 -4.54 16.33 -9.42
N GLU A 12 -3.49 17.16 -9.49
CA GLU A 12 -2.31 16.87 -10.30
C GLU A 12 -1.50 15.72 -9.70
N SER A 13 -1.35 15.70 -8.38
CA SER A 13 -0.64 14.65 -7.64
C SER A 13 -1.28 13.28 -7.83
N LEU A 14 -2.61 13.22 -7.82
CA LEU A 14 -3.38 12.00 -8.12
C LEU A 14 -3.17 11.54 -9.58
N SER A 15 -3.28 12.46 -10.54
CA SER A 15 -2.99 12.17 -11.94
C SER A 15 -1.57 11.62 -12.13
N ASN A 16 -0.57 12.25 -11.50
CA ASN A 16 0.81 11.80 -11.56
C ASN A 16 1.01 10.42 -10.92
N THR A 17 0.25 10.11 -9.87
CA THR A 17 0.27 8.80 -9.20
C THR A 17 -0.28 7.69 -10.09
N ILE A 18 -1.28 7.95 -10.92
CA ILE A 18 -1.90 6.92 -11.77
C ILE A 18 -1.23 6.86 -13.16
N ARG A 19 -0.54 7.94 -13.58
CA ARG A 19 0.07 8.07 -14.91
C ARG A 19 1.01 6.90 -15.22
N GLY A 20 0.75 6.23 -16.34
CA GLY A 20 1.55 5.11 -16.82
C GLY A 20 1.37 3.80 -16.06
N ARG A 21 0.48 3.75 -15.05
CA ARG A 21 0.21 2.57 -14.24
C ARG A 21 -1.08 1.83 -14.63
N LEU A 22 -1.74 2.25 -15.70
CA LEU A 22 -2.95 1.60 -16.21
C LEU A 22 -2.71 1.07 -17.64
N ASN A 23 -3.07 -0.18 -17.87
CA ASN A 23 -3.13 -0.80 -19.18
C ASN A 23 -4.59 -0.90 -19.63
N TYR A 24 -5.02 0.08 -20.41
CA TYR A 24 -6.38 0.18 -20.93
C TYR A 24 -6.75 -0.93 -21.93
N ASN A 25 -5.77 -1.51 -22.62
CA ASN A 25 -6.05 -2.60 -23.56
C ASN A 25 -6.39 -3.90 -22.82
N LEU A 26 -5.76 -4.12 -21.66
CA LEU A 26 -5.98 -5.30 -20.82
C LEU A 26 -6.96 -5.04 -19.67
N ASN A 27 -7.51 -3.82 -19.54
CA ASN A 27 -8.30 -3.37 -18.39
C ASN A 27 -7.64 -3.73 -17.05
N SER A 28 -6.34 -3.49 -16.93
CA SER A 28 -5.54 -3.92 -15.78
C SER A 28 -4.57 -2.81 -15.34
N ALA A 29 -3.98 -2.97 -14.16
CA ALA A 29 -2.95 -2.09 -13.64
C ALA A 29 -1.54 -2.64 -13.92
N VAL A 30 -0.57 -1.74 -14.06
CA VAL A 30 0.85 -2.03 -14.20
C VAL A 30 1.59 -1.34 -13.06
N LEU A 31 1.92 -2.11 -12.02
CA LEU A 31 2.83 -1.67 -10.97
C LEU A 31 4.24 -2.16 -11.25
N SER A 32 4.96 -1.39 -12.07
CA SER A 32 6.39 -1.57 -12.25
C SER A 32 7.11 -1.34 -10.92
N GLY A 33 7.93 -2.30 -10.49
CA GLY A 33 8.76 -2.19 -9.27
C GLY A 33 8.49 -3.23 -8.19
N LEU A 34 7.36 -3.95 -8.24
CA LEU A 34 7.11 -5.05 -7.29
C LEU A 34 8.03 -6.26 -7.54
N GLY A 35 8.47 -6.46 -8.79
CA GLY A 35 9.31 -7.61 -9.15
C GLY A 35 8.61 -8.97 -9.05
N LEU A 36 7.32 -8.99 -8.76
CA LEU A 36 6.50 -10.20 -8.63
C LEU A 36 5.88 -10.57 -9.98
N THR A 37 5.93 -11.86 -10.28
CA THR A 37 5.19 -12.45 -11.39
C THR A 37 3.69 -12.54 -11.05
N PRO A 38 2.80 -12.62 -12.06
CA PRO A 38 1.38 -12.87 -11.81
C PRO A 38 1.11 -14.13 -10.98
N HIS A 39 1.95 -15.15 -11.10
CA HIS A 39 1.84 -16.38 -10.32
C HIS A 39 2.19 -16.17 -8.84
N GLU A 40 3.20 -15.36 -8.54
CA GLU A 40 3.56 -15.03 -7.15
C GLU A 40 2.50 -14.12 -6.52
N LEU A 41 1.97 -13.14 -7.26
CA LEU A 41 0.85 -12.31 -6.80
C LEU A 41 -0.37 -13.16 -6.42
N ALA A 42 -0.69 -14.19 -7.22
CA ALA A 42 -1.82 -15.08 -6.96
C ALA A 42 -1.66 -15.99 -5.73
N LYS A 43 -0.45 -16.11 -5.17
CA LYS A 43 -0.20 -16.89 -3.95
C LYS A 43 -0.45 -16.09 -2.68
N ILE A 44 -0.50 -14.77 -2.77
CA ILE A 44 -0.70 -13.90 -1.61
C ILE A 44 -2.04 -14.26 -0.98
N SER A 45 -2.00 -14.70 0.28
CA SER A 45 -3.17 -15.16 1.02
C SER A 45 -3.51 -14.25 2.21
N ARG A 46 -2.63 -13.31 2.54
CA ARG A 46 -2.81 -12.30 3.58
C ARG A 46 -2.00 -11.05 3.27
N ILE A 47 -2.51 -9.89 3.64
CA ILE A 47 -1.80 -8.61 3.54
C ILE A 47 -1.65 -8.00 4.93
N VAL A 48 -0.46 -7.50 5.24
CA VAL A 48 -0.19 -6.74 6.47
C VAL A 48 0.37 -5.37 6.08
N ILE A 49 -0.34 -4.31 6.43
CA ILE A 49 0.05 -2.94 6.13
C ILE A 49 0.70 -2.32 7.36
N ALA A 50 2.00 -2.03 7.30
CA ALA A 50 2.73 -1.42 8.41
C ALA A 50 2.97 0.08 8.14
N ALA A 51 2.46 0.95 8.99
CA ALA A 51 2.55 2.39 8.78
C ALA A 51 2.48 3.19 10.08
N CYS A 52 2.77 4.49 9.99
CA CYS A 52 2.67 5.44 11.11
C CYS A 52 1.88 6.70 10.72
N GLY A 53 1.15 7.28 11.68
CA GLY A 53 0.49 8.57 11.52
C GLY A 53 -0.48 8.62 10.33
N THR A 54 -0.37 9.63 9.47
CA THR A 54 -1.26 9.78 8.30
C THR A 54 -1.13 8.62 7.31
N SER A 55 0.04 7.99 7.18
CA SER A 55 0.20 6.80 6.34
C SER A 55 -0.61 5.61 6.85
N LEU A 56 -0.79 5.50 8.18
CA LEU A 56 -1.63 4.47 8.78
C LEU A 56 -3.11 4.69 8.44
N HIS A 57 -3.58 5.94 8.38
CA HIS A 57 -4.92 6.22 7.89
C HIS A 57 -5.12 5.84 6.41
N ALA A 58 -4.11 6.04 5.56
CA ALA A 58 -4.16 5.53 4.19
C ALA A 58 -4.18 3.99 4.14
N GLY A 59 -3.47 3.33 5.06
CA GLY A 59 -3.52 1.88 5.24
C GLY A 59 -4.92 1.37 5.59
N MET A 60 -5.60 2.04 6.53
CA MET A 60 -6.98 1.69 6.94
C MET A 60 -7.98 1.71 5.76
N GLU A 61 -7.88 2.69 4.87
CA GLU A 61 -8.68 2.67 3.64
C GLU A 61 -8.23 1.54 2.70
N GLY A 62 -6.92 1.31 2.60
CA GLY A 62 -6.34 0.21 1.81
C GLY A 62 -6.80 -1.18 2.23
N GLU A 63 -6.99 -1.41 3.54
CA GLU A 63 -7.52 -2.65 4.11
C GLU A 63 -8.85 -3.02 3.44
N TYR A 64 -9.83 -2.11 3.48
CA TYR A 64 -11.12 -2.31 2.83
C TYR A 64 -11.00 -2.58 1.33
N PHE A 65 -10.13 -1.85 0.62
CA PHE A 65 -9.94 -2.08 -0.81
C PHE A 65 -9.37 -3.47 -1.13
N PHE A 66 -8.41 -3.96 -0.35
CA PHE A 66 -7.85 -5.28 -0.57
C PHE A 66 -8.87 -6.38 -0.27
N GLU A 67 -9.65 -6.23 0.79
CA GLU A 67 -10.70 -7.19 1.15
C GLU A 67 -11.82 -7.19 0.11
N ASP A 68 -12.34 -6.02 -0.28
CA ASP A 68 -13.49 -5.92 -1.18
C ASP A 68 -13.15 -6.31 -2.63
N ILE A 69 -11.98 -5.92 -3.12
CA ILE A 69 -11.61 -6.10 -4.54
C ILE A 69 -10.88 -7.42 -4.75
N ALA A 70 -9.94 -7.77 -3.87
CA ALA A 70 -9.10 -8.96 -4.03
C ALA A 70 -9.60 -10.16 -3.22
N GLY A 71 -10.48 -9.96 -2.21
CA GLY A 71 -10.93 -11.04 -1.33
C GLY A 71 -9.81 -11.60 -0.45
N ILE A 72 -8.74 -10.82 -0.23
CA ILE A 72 -7.58 -11.21 0.57
C ILE A 72 -7.70 -10.51 1.92
N PRO A 73 -7.66 -11.23 3.05
CA PRO A 73 -7.69 -10.60 4.37
C PRO A 73 -6.51 -9.66 4.53
N ALA A 74 -6.79 -8.43 4.97
CA ALA A 74 -5.80 -7.40 5.20
C ALA A 74 -5.86 -6.92 6.65
N GLU A 75 -4.72 -6.52 7.21
CA GLU A 75 -4.68 -5.91 8.54
C GLU A 75 -3.72 -4.71 8.52
N VAL A 76 -4.10 -3.62 9.21
CA VAL A 76 -3.25 -2.44 9.36
C VAL A 76 -2.66 -2.41 10.77
N GLU A 77 -1.34 -2.35 10.83
CA GLU A 77 -0.57 -2.37 12.06
C GLU A 77 0.24 -1.07 12.20
N GLN A 78 0.23 -0.52 13.41
CA GLN A 78 1.14 0.57 13.76
C GLN A 78 2.57 0.05 13.70
N ALA A 79 3.42 0.65 12.86
CA ALA A 79 4.74 0.07 12.54
C ALA A 79 5.63 -0.17 13.78
N ALA A 80 5.57 0.75 14.75
CA ALA A 80 6.25 0.57 16.04
C ALA A 80 5.79 -0.71 16.75
N GLU A 81 4.48 -0.95 16.86
CA GLU A 81 3.94 -2.16 17.50
C GLU A 81 4.29 -3.42 16.69
N PHE A 82 4.15 -3.36 15.36
CA PHE A 82 4.52 -4.44 14.45
C PHE A 82 5.97 -4.88 14.64
N ARG A 83 6.89 -3.91 14.81
CA ARG A 83 8.30 -4.20 15.06
C ARG A 83 8.55 -4.86 16.41
N TYR A 84 7.88 -4.42 17.47
CA TYR A 84 8.18 -4.87 18.83
C TYR A 84 7.43 -6.14 19.28
N ARG A 85 6.39 -6.57 18.55
CA ARG A 85 5.55 -7.71 18.96
C ARG A 85 5.93 -9.08 18.41
N ASN A 86 7.02 -9.19 17.64
CA ASN A 86 7.43 -10.42 16.93
C ASN A 86 6.27 -11.05 16.13
N PRO A 87 5.78 -10.38 15.07
CA PRO A 87 4.63 -10.81 14.31
C PRO A 87 4.92 -12.14 13.60
N ILE A 88 3.94 -13.03 13.59
CA ILE A 88 4.01 -14.30 12.87
C ILE A 88 3.64 -13.99 11.41
N ILE A 89 4.62 -14.12 10.51
CA ILE A 89 4.46 -13.84 9.07
C ILE A 89 4.70 -15.13 8.30
N ASP A 90 3.68 -15.57 7.58
CA ASP A 90 3.75 -16.74 6.71
C ASP A 90 4.39 -16.39 5.36
N PRO A 91 4.97 -17.37 4.63
CA PRO A 91 5.63 -17.13 3.34
C PRO A 91 4.73 -16.48 2.28
N ASP A 92 3.42 -16.70 2.38
CA ASP A 92 2.40 -16.17 1.45
C ASP A 92 1.75 -14.87 1.96
N THR A 93 2.30 -14.24 3.01
CA THR A 93 1.87 -12.94 3.51
C THR A 93 2.63 -11.81 2.80
N LEU A 94 1.90 -10.87 2.20
CA LEU A 94 2.49 -9.63 1.69
C LEU A 94 2.55 -8.60 2.82
N VAL A 95 3.77 -8.19 3.20
CA VAL A 95 3.98 -7.05 4.12
C VAL A 95 4.18 -5.78 3.29
N LEU A 96 3.33 -4.78 3.50
CA LEU A 96 3.31 -3.52 2.78
C LEU A 96 3.62 -2.33 3.72
N PRO A 97 4.88 -1.89 3.79
CA PRO A 97 5.22 -0.68 4.54
C PRO A 97 4.80 0.59 3.78
N ILE A 98 4.18 1.55 4.48
CA ILE A 98 3.75 2.84 3.89
C ILE A 98 4.42 4.01 4.64
N SER A 99 5.25 4.77 3.94
CA SER A 99 5.85 6.01 4.44
C SER A 99 5.99 7.04 3.32
N GLN A 100 5.69 8.30 3.63
CA GLN A 100 5.90 9.41 2.71
C GLN A 100 7.39 9.79 2.61
N SER A 101 8.12 9.74 3.73
CA SER A 101 9.55 10.10 3.76
C SER A 101 10.45 8.95 3.35
N GLY A 102 10.02 7.70 3.58
CA GLY A 102 10.88 6.50 3.42
C GLY A 102 11.94 6.35 4.51
N GLU A 103 12.01 7.30 5.46
CA GLU A 103 13.03 7.39 6.52
C GLU A 103 12.43 7.17 7.92
N THR A 104 11.14 6.82 8.00
CA THR A 104 10.49 6.48 9.28
C THR A 104 11.20 5.25 9.86
N ALA A 105 11.73 5.39 11.08
CA ALA A 105 12.69 4.44 11.64
C ALA A 105 12.08 3.12 12.12
N ASP A 106 10.78 3.13 12.46
CA ASP A 106 10.02 1.97 12.93
C ASP A 106 9.73 1.02 11.78
#